data_AF-A0A5W7S4L0-F1
#
_entry.id   AF-A0A5W7S4L0-F1
#
_cell.length_a   1.000
_cell.length_b   1.000
_cell.length_c   1.000
_cell.angle_alpha   90.00
_cell.angle_beta   90.00
_cell.angle_gamma   90.00
#
_symmetry.space_group_name_H-M   'P 1'
#
loop_
_entity.id
_entity.type
_entity.pdbx_description
1 polymer ?
#
loop_
_entity_poly.entity_id
_entity_poly.type
_entity_poly.pdbx_seq_one_letter_code
_entity_poly.pdbx_strand_id
1 'polypeptide(L)'
;WHYDQYGNVRMRSDSASGKEFKHGFYSFRLDGEKTADVMNSLTYSENMTKTRVVYSMTDPQWKFYQRGDKLWFEDESYYNNRIIRKRMNKIILTEYCKKLKLDIDSDVFWNVSGETMLFTRCYK
;
A
#
# COMPACT_ATOMS: atom_id res chain seq x y z
N TRP A 1 30.53 5.49 -17.95
CA TRP A 1 29.60 4.40 -17.63
C TRP A 1 30.39 3.17 -17.27
N HIS A 2 30.30 2.69 -16.03
CA HIS A 2 30.90 1.41 -15.62
C HIS A 2 29.79 0.42 -15.32
N TYR A 3 29.76 -0.66 -16.10
CA TYR A 3 28.89 -1.80 -15.89
C TYR A 3 29.58 -2.74 -14.89
N ASP A 4 28.84 -3.31 -13.96
CA ASP A 4 29.34 -4.45 -13.20
C ASP A 4 29.29 -5.74 -14.04
N GLN A 5 29.89 -6.81 -13.51
CA GLN A 5 29.96 -8.13 -14.16
C GLN A 5 28.59 -8.77 -14.45
N TYR A 6 27.49 -8.16 -14.02
CA TYR A 6 26.12 -8.60 -14.26
C TYR A 6 25.34 -7.63 -15.16
N GLY A 7 26.01 -6.63 -15.74
CA GLY A 7 25.40 -5.69 -16.66
C GLY A 7 24.58 -4.58 -15.98
N ASN A 8 24.66 -4.42 -14.66
CA ASN A 8 23.95 -3.35 -13.97
C ASN A 8 24.72 -2.03 -14.05
N VAL A 9 23.99 -0.94 -14.28
CA VAL A 9 24.52 0.42 -14.25
C VAL A 9 24.59 0.89 -12.79
N ARG A 10 25.80 1.01 -12.23
CA ARG A 10 25.99 1.69 -10.95
C ARG A 10 26.24 3.17 -11.19
N MET A 11 25.30 4.03 -10.78
CA MET A 11 25.58 5.45 -10.61
C MET A 11 26.52 5.63 -9.40
N ARG A 12 27.70 6.21 -9.62
CA ARG A 12 28.47 6.83 -8.53
C ARG A 12 27.76 8.14 -8.18
N SER A 13 27.07 8.17 -7.04
CA SER A 13 26.59 9.42 -6.46
C SER A 13 27.72 10.04 -5.65
N ASP A 14 28.54 10.88 -6.29
CA ASP A 14 29.41 11.81 -5.57
C ASP A 14 28.59 13.05 -5.20
N SER A 15 27.81 12.93 -4.12
CA SER A 15 27.33 14.06 -3.31
C SER A 15 26.59 13.52 -2.09
N ALA A 16 26.96 14.04 -0.92
CA ALA A 16 26.48 13.65 0.41
C ALA A 16 24.95 13.51 0.53
N SER A 17 24.54 12.59 1.41
CA SER A 17 23.17 12.24 1.82
C SER A 17 22.35 11.31 0.91
N GLY A 18 22.90 10.16 0.54
CA GLY A 18 22.09 9.01 0.12
C GLY A 18 21.41 8.39 1.35
N LYS A 19 20.17 8.79 1.66
CA LYS A 19 19.33 8.06 2.61
C LYS A 19 18.93 6.74 1.93
N GLU A 20 19.50 5.63 2.36
CA GLU A 20 19.02 4.30 2.00
C GLU A 20 17.59 4.15 2.53
N PHE A 21 16.62 4.34 1.64
CA PHE A 21 15.23 4.09 1.95
C PHE A 21 14.97 2.59 1.85
N LYS A 22 15.14 1.86 2.96
CA LYS A 22 14.55 0.52 3.12
C LYS A 22 13.04 0.69 3.04
N HIS A 23 12.45 0.56 1.86
CA HIS A 23 11.01 0.72 1.69
C HIS A 23 10.44 -0.66 1.39
N GLY A 24 9.73 -1.21 2.37
CA GLY A 24 8.94 -2.41 2.16
C GLY A 24 7.84 -2.17 1.12
N PHE A 25 7.29 -3.26 0.60
CA PHE A 25 6.23 -3.23 -0.40
C PHE A 25 4.88 -3.01 0.28
N TYR A 26 4.13 -2.00 -0.17
CA TYR A 26 2.75 -1.77 0.23
C TYR A 26 1.80 -2.20 -0.89
N SER A 27 0.71 -2.89 -0.53
CA SER A 27 -0.37 -3.27 -1.44
C SER A 27 -1.69 -2.82 -0.86
N PHE A 28 -2.45 -2.08 -1.66
CA PHE A 28 -3.76 -1.57 -1.31
C PHE A 28 -4.80 -2.14 -2.27
N ARG A 29 -5.90 -2.69 -1.73
CA ARG A 29 -7.08 -3.08 -2.51
C ARG A 29 -8.23 -2.18 -2.11
N LEU A 30 -8.78 -1.45 -3.08
CA LEU A 30 -9.83 -0.46 -2.87
C LEU A 30 -11.08 -0.84 -3.67
N ASP A 31 -11.86 -1.79 -3.17
CA ASP A 31 -13.11 -2.21 -3.82
C ASP A 31 -14.22 -1.17 -3.56
N GLY A 32 -15.08 -0.97 -4.57
CA GLY A 32 -16.30 -0.16 -4.45
C GLY A 32 -17.47 -0.96 -3.86
N GLU A 33 -18.49 -0.26 -3.34
CA GLU A 33 -19.64 -0.90 -2.64
C GLU A 33 -20.60 -1.68 -3.56
N LYS A 34 -20.41 -1.65 -4.89
CA LYS A 34 -21.36 -2.21 -5.87
C LYS A 34 -21.09 -3.66 -6.29
N THR A 35 -20.11 -4.33 -5.70
CA THR A 35 -19.77 -5.71 -6.06
C THR A 35 -20.24 -6.70 -5.00
N ALA A 36 -20.61 -7.92 -5.41
CA ALA A 36 -20.60 -9.05 -4.48
C ALA A 36 -19.15 -9.26 -4.00
N ASP A 37 -18.97 -9.67 -2.74
CA ASP A 37 -17.65 -9.96 -2.15
C ASP A 37 -16.69 -8.75 -2.09
N VAL A 38 -17.18 -7.59 -1.63
CA VAL A 38 -16.37 -6.38 -1.42
C VAL A 38 -15.21 -6.69 -0.46
N MET A 39 -13.99 -6.31 -0.83
CA MET A 39 -12.81 -6.38 0.04
C MET A 39 -11.98 -5.09 -0.04
N ASN A 40 -11.71 -4.49 1.11
CA ASN A 40 -10.75 -3.40 1.24
C ASN A 40 -9.59 -3.86 2.12
N SER A 41 -8.36 -3.80 1.61
CA SER A 41 -7.18 -4.33 2.31
C SER A 41 -5.92 -3.48 2.17
N LEU A 42 -5.11 -3.52 3.22
CA LEU A 42 -3.72 -3.07 3.27
C LEU A 42 -2.84 -4.28 3.59
N THR A 43 -1.83 -4.51 2.76
CA THR A 43 -0.75 -5.45 3.03
C THR A 43 0.58 -4.71 2.95
N TYR A 44 1.50 -5.00 3.87
CA TYR A 44 2.87 -4.52 3.83
C TYR A 44 3.83 -5.68 4.07
N SER A 45 4.94 -5.71 3.33
CA SER A 45 6.03 -6.67 3.51
C SER A 45 7.38 -5.97 3.50
N GLU A 46 8.22 -6.22 4.50
CA GLU A 46 9.61 -5.75 4.56
C GLU A 46 10.55 -6.95 4.67
N ASN A 47 11.51 -7.06 3.76
CA ASN A 47 12.55 -8.08 3.76
C ASN A 47 12.01 -9.52 3.95
N MET A 48 10.81 -9.81 3.43
CA MET A 48 10.08 -11.08 3.60
C MET A 48 9.88 -11.55 5.06
N THR A 49 10.12 -10.69 6.05
CA THR A 49 10.14 -11.06 7.48
C THR A 49 9.08 -10.32 8.26
N LYS A 50 8.90 -9.02 8.01
CA LYS A 50 7.77 -8.27 8.57
C LYS A 50 6.61 -8.29 7.61
N THR A 51 5.46 -8.73 8.08
CA THR A 51 4.22 -8.69 7.33
C THR A 51 3.15 -8.00 8.16
N ARG A 52 2.48 -7.01 7.58
CA ARG A 52 1.25 -6.42 8.11
C ARG A 52 0.15 -6.68 7.12
N VAL A 53 -0.96 -7.25 7.58
CA VAL A 53 -2.14 -7.52 6.77
C VAL A 53 -3.35 -7.01 7.52
N VAL A 54 -4.17 -6.19 6.88
CA VAL A 54 -5.42 -5.67 7.44
C VAL A 54 -6.47 -5.67 6.34
N TYR A 55 -7.66 -6.20 6.62
CA TYR A 55 -8.76 -6.11 5.66
C TYR A 55 -10.12 -6.13 6.33
N SER A 56 -11.10 -5.55 5.62
CA SER A 56 -12.51 -5.84 5.80
C SER A 56 -13.06 -6.42 4.50
N MET A 57 -13.80 -7.52 4.61
CA MET A 57 -14.44 -8.15 3.46
C MET A 57 -15.84 -8.66 3.79
N THR A 58 -16.68 -8.84 2.78
CA THR A 58 -17.97 -9.53 2.89
C THR A 58 -17.85 -10.98 2.46
N ASP A 59 -18.04 -11.94 3.38
CA ASP A 59 -18.19 -13.37 3.06
C ASP A 59 -18.68 -14.19 4.29
N PRO A 60 -19.93 -14.68 4.34
CA PRO A 60 -21.16 -14.11 3.74
C PRO A 60 -21.60 -12.82 4.45
N GLN A 61 -20.95 -12.46 5.56
CA GLN A 61 -21.16 -11.24 6.33
C GLN A 61 -19.84 -10.46 6.44
N TRP A 62 -19.90 -9.22 6.92
CA TRP A 62 -18.72 -8.42 7.15
C TRP A 62 -17.78 -9.07 8.17
N LYS A 63 -16.53 -9.26 7.76
CA LYS A 63 -15.43 -9.71 8.60
C LYS A 63 -14.33 -8.64 8.59
N PHE A 64 -13.62 -8.52 9.71
CA PHE A 64 -12.41 -7.72 9.82
C PHE A 64 -11.29 -8.62 10.31
N TYR A 65 -10.14 -8.53 9.67
CA TYR A 65 -8.95 -9.27 10.01
C TYR A 65 -7.76 -8.32 10.10
N GLN A 66 -6.89 -8.59 11.06
CA GLN A 66 -5.59 -7.95 11.12
C GLN A 66 -4.51 -8.91 11.66
N ARG A 67 -3.29 -8.77 11.15
CA ARG A 67 -2.09 -9.48 11.60
C ARG A 67 -0.85 -8.62 11.42
N GLY A 68 0.09 -8.75 12.35
CA GLY A 68 1.35 -8.01 12.34
C GLY A 68 1.23 -6.64 12.99
N ASP A 69 2.37 -5.98 13.17
CA ASP A 69 2.44 -4.69 13.86
C ASP A 69 1.83 -3.57 13.04
N LYS A 70 1.14 -2.65 13.71
CA LYS A 70 0.58 -1.45 13.08
C LYS A 70 1.71 -0.60 12.51
N LEU A 71 1.51 -0.11 11.30
CA LEU A 71 2.38 0.86 10.66
C LEU A 71 2.14 2.25 11.24
N TRP A 72 3.16 3.11 11.19
CA TRP A 72 3.17 4.43 11.82
C TRP A 72 2.06 5.38 11.34
N PHE A 73 1.49 5.12 10.15
CA PHE A 73 0.44 5.95 9.56
C PHE A 73 -0.99 5.42 9.83
N GLU A 74 -1.12 4.19 10.35
CA GLU A 74 -2.42 3.58 10.64
C GLU A 74 -3.11 4.30 11.83
N ASP A 75 -4.43 4.40 11.78
CA ASP A 75 -5.25 4.89 12.89
C ASP A 75 -6.03 3.73 13.53
N GLU A 76 -5.69 3.40 14.78
CA GLU A 76 -6.29 2.29 15.51
C GLU A 76 -7.76 2.53 15.88
N SER A 77 -8.21 3.79 15.94
CA SER A 77 -9.61 4.11 16.28
C SER A 77 -10.58 3.51 15.25
N TYR A 78 -10.16 3.41 13.98
CA TYR A 78 -10.93 2.73 12.95
C TYR A 78 -11.15 1.25 13.26
N TYR A 79 -10.13 0.55 13.77
CA TYR A 79 -10.18 -0.89 14.00
C TYR A 79 -11.11 -1.29 15.15
N ASN A 80 -11.39 -0.34 16.04
CA ASN A 80 -12.30 -0.50 17.18
C ASN A 80 -13.75 -0.12 16.85
N ASN A 81 -14.06 0.30 15.61
CA ASN A 81 -15.42 0.70 15.24
C ASN A 81 -16.42 -0.46 15.42
N ARG A 82 -17.60 -0.19 15.98
CA ARG A 82 -18.65 -1.21 16.16
C ARG A 82 -19.16 -1.77 14.82
N ILE A 83 -19.15 -0.97 13.76
CA ILE A 83 -19.58 -1.36 12.41
C ILE A 83 -18.37 -1.90 11.66
N ILE A 84 -18.34 -3.21 11.39
CA ILE A 84 -17.17 -3.89 10.79
C ILE A 84 -16.75 -3.28 9.45
N ARG A 85 -17.70 -2.95 8.57
CA ARG A 85 -17.40 -2.28 7.28
C ARG A 85 -16.73 -0.92 7.40
N LYS A 86 -16.79 -0.29 8.58
CA LYS A 86 -16.12 0.98 8.87
C LYS A 86 -14.71 0.80 9.45
N ARG A 87 -14.26 -0.43 9.70
CA ARG A 87 -12.92 -0.71 10.24
C ARG A 87 -11.83 -0.66 9.19
N MET A 88 -12.15 -1.03 7.96
CA MET A 88 -11.30 -0.85 6.78
C MET A 88 -12.18 -0.63 5.56
N ASN A 89 -12.01 0.49 4.87
CA ASN A 89 -12.78 0.83 3.68
C ASN A 89 -11.96 1.74 2.76
N LYS A 90 -12.49 2.00 1.57
CA LYS A 90 -11.85 2.83 0.55
C LYS A 90 -11.39 4.19 1.08
N ILE A 91 -12.21 4.89 1.88
CA ILE A 91 -11.89 6.22 2.41
C ILE A 91 -10.65 6.14 3.32
N ILE A 92 -10.63 5.18 4.25
CA ILE A 92 -9.48 4.96 5.15
C ILE A 92 -8.22 4.62 4.35
N LEU A 93 -8.32 3.75 3.35
CA LEU A 93 -7.17 3.38 2.52
C LEU A 93 -6.64 4.57 1.72
N THR A 94 -7.52 5.41 1.18
CA THR A 94 -7.13 6.67 0.52
C THR A 94 -6.40 7.62 1.48
N GLU A 95 -6.88 7.76 2.74
CA GLU A 95 -6.17 8.53 3.77
C GLU A 95 -4.77 7.97 4.04
N TYR A 96 -4.63 6.65 4.11
CA TYR A 96 -3.34 5.99 4.30
C TYR A 96 -2.40 6.22 3.12
N CYS A 97 -2.89 6.14 1.89
CA CYS A 97 -2.11 6.49 0.69
C CYS A 97 -1.59 7.94 0.78
N LYS A 98 -2.43 8.91 1.19
CA LYS A 98 -2.00 10.31 1.38
C LYS A 98 -0.91 10.47 2.44
N LYS A 99 -1.00 9.74 3.56
CA LYS A 99 0.06 9.73 4.59
C LYS A 99 1.38 9.18 4.06
N LEU A 100 1.34 8.26 3.09
CA LEU A 100 2.49 7.75 2.34
C LEU A 100 2.93 8.66 1.17
N LYS A 101 2.35 9.87 1.03
CA LYS A 101 2.58 10.78 -0.10
C LYS A 101 2.15 10.23 -1.46
N LEU A 102 1.25 9.24 -1.45
CA LEU A 102 0.58 8.69 -2.63
C LEU A 102 -0.84 9.29 -2.71
N ASP A 103 -0.96 10.50 -3.23
CA ASP A 103 -2.26 11.16 -3.34
C ASP A 103 -3.08 10.64 -4.53
N ILE A 104 -3.67 9.45 -4.37
CA ILE A 104 -4.41 8.75 -5.43
C ILE A 104 -5.70 9.46 -5.88
N ASP A 105 -6.16 10.47 -5.14
CA ASP A 105 -7.31 11.31 -5.54
C ASP A 105 -6.89 12.45 -6.48
N SER A 106 -5.59 12.73 -6.59
CA SER A 106 -5.05 13.81 -7.42
C SER A 106 -4.85 13.34 -8.86
N ASP A 107 -5.38 14.08 -9.83
CA ASP A 107 -5.10 13.83 -11.25
C ASP A 107 -3.60 13.88 -11.55
N VAL A 108 -2.84 14.69 -10.82
CA VAL A 108 -1.38 14.80 -10.95
C VAL A 108 -0.68 13.49 -10.60
N PHE A 109 -1.19 12.74 -9.61
CA PHE A 109 -0.65 11.44 -9.24
C PHE A 109 -0.76 10.43 -10.38
N TRP A 110 -1.80 10.54 -11.20
CA TRP A 110 -2.00 9.67 -12.37
C TRP A 110 -1.24 10.14 -13.61
N ASN A 111 -0.66 11.35 -13.56
CA ASN A 111 0.00 12.01 -14.67
C ASN A 111 1.53 11.99 -14.53
N VAL A 112 2.09 10.82 -14.16
CA VAL A 112 3.54 10.65 -13.98
C VAL A 112 4.18 10.26 -15.31
N SER A 113 4.94 11.18 -15.90
CA SER A 113 5.86 10.90 -16.99
C SER A 113 7.25 10.60 -16.42
N GLY A 114 7.68 9.33 -16.38
CA GLY A 114 9.11 9.00 -16.27
C GLY A 114 9.59 8.03 -15.19
N GLU A 115 8.75 7.58 -14.26
CA GLU A 115 9.14 6.49 -13.33
C GLU A 115 8.03 5.45 -13.28
N THR A 116 8.37 4.21 -13.64
CA THR A 116 7.43 3.09 -13.76
C THR A 116 6.72 2.81 -12.45
N MET A 117 5.45 3.22 -12.34
CA MET A 117 4.53 2.68 -11.34
C MET A 117 3.90 1.38 -11.87
N LEU A 118 4.24 0.24 -11.27
CA LEU A 118 3.62 -1.04 -11.60
C LEU A 118 2.24 -1.12 -10.94
N PHE A 119 1.19 -0.81 -11.70
CA PHE A 119 -0.18 -1.13 -11.33
C PHE A 119 -0.54 -2.51 -11.90
N THR A 120 -0.62 -3.54 -11.05
CA THR A 120 -1.19 -4.84 -11.44
C THR A 120 -2.67 -4.88 -11.09
N ARG A 121 -3.52 -4.88 -12.14
CA ARG A 121 -4.95 -5.15 -12.02
C ARG A 121 -5.16 -6.67 -12.10
N CYS A 122 -5.35 -7.32 -10.96
CA CYS A 122 -5.78 -8.72 -10.96
C CYS A 122 -7.25 -8.79 -11.33
N TYR A 123 -7.55 -9.26 -12.54
CA TYR A 123 -8.85 -9.84 -12.84
C TYR A 123 -8.82 -11.32 -12.43
N LYS A 124 -9.92 -11.79 -11.85
CA LYS A 124 -10.11 -13.15 -11.36
C LYS A 124 -9.82 -14.19 -12.44
#